data_AF-A0A935VFG6-F1
#
_entry.id   AF-A0A935VFG6-F1
#
_cell.length_a   1.000
_cell.length_b   1.000
_cell.length_c   1.000
_cell.angle_alpha   90.00
_cell.angle_beta   90.00
_cell.angle_gamma   90.00
#
_symmetry.space_group_name_H-M   'P 1'
#
loop_
_entity.id
_entity.type
_entity.pdbx_description
1 polymer ?
#
loop_
_entity_poly.entity_id
_entity_poly.type
_entity_poly.pdbx_seq_one_letter_code
_entity_poly.pdbx_strand_id
1 'polypeptide(L)'
;MFTAAVNLEYKRKKGIADNNLVLTIPCLSLIEVDIVECPCAPKKGCSFYKSIFPLPRLVDGKPISVTSADGFVSYDYLEWFDFKDKLNSRLLPDTTRPYYTLKIINNQQHIYLYSSEKVTNPKAASVVGIFEDPLEVAYFPTCEETPRPFCNPLDEPFMINKDLEPRVFELTLKALANFKGLALGSDIQNNNNNDSTAKTLD
;
A
#
# COMPACT_ATOMS: atom_id res chain seq x y z
N MET A 1 -2.37 -25.77 16.16
CA MET A 1 -0.97 -25.38 15.87
C MET A 1 -0.57 -25.65 14.41
N PHE A 2 -0.90 -26.81 13.82
CA PHE A 2 -0.50 -27.14 12.44
C PHE A 2 -1.05 -26.20 11.34
N THR A 3 -2.29 -25.72 11.44
CA THR A 3 -2.91 -24.84 10.44
C THR A 3 -2.27 -23.45 10.35
N ALA A 4 -1.71 -22.94 11.45
CA ALA A 4 -1.03 -21.64 11.46
C ALA A 4 0.33 -21.71 10.74
N ALA A 5 1.09 -22.79 10.96
CA ALA A 5 2.38 -23.00 10.32
C ALA A 5 2.25 -23.22 8.80
N VAL A 6 1.25 -24.00 8.36
CA VAL A 6 0.99 -24.23 6.93
C VAL A 6 0.59 -22.93 6.21
N ASN A 7 -0.22 -22.08 6.84
CA ASN A 7 -0.57 -20.77 6.28
C ASN A 7 0.63 -19.82 6.22
N LEU A 8 1.52 -19.88 7.21
CA LEU A 8 2.74 -19.06 7.22
C LEU A 8 3.71 -19.48 6.11
N GLU A 9 3.88 -20.79 5.89
CA GLU A 9 4.67 -21.32 4.78
C GLU A 9 4.06 -20.98 3.41
N TYR A 10 2.73 -21.02 3.30
CA TYR A 10 2.03 -20.61 2.08
C TYR A 10 2.22 -19.11 1.78
N LYS A 11 2.12 -18.25 2.80
CA LYS A 11 2.39 -16.81 2.68
C LYS A 11 3.85 -16.52 2.36
N ARG A 12 4.80 -17.27 2.93
CA ARG A 12 6.23 -17.23 2.56
C ARG A 12 6.43 -17.63 1.09
N LYS A 13 5.83 -18.73 0.64
CA LYS A 13 5.92 -19.21 -0.75
C LYS A 13 5.30 -18.26 -1.77
N LYS A 14 4.33 -17.43 -1.36
CA LYS A 14 3.76 -16.35 -2.18
C LYS A 14 4.55 -15.04 -2.12
N GLY A 15 5.61 -14.96 -1.32
CA GLY A 15 6.37 -13.72 -1.13
C GLY A 15 5.65 -12.64 -0.30
N ILE A 16 4.49 -12.96 0.28
CA ILE A 16 3.64 -12.05 1.08
C ILE A 16 4.19 -11.89 2.51
N ALA A 17 5.08 -12.80 2.95
CA ALA A 17 5.73 -12.73 4.26
C ALA A 17 7.08 -11.98 4.25
N ASP A 18 7.42 -11.34 3.13
CA ASP A 18 8.68 -10.61 3.02
C ASP A 18 8.50 -9.21 3.61
N ASN A 19 9.06 -8.98 4.80
CA ASN A 19 8.92 -7.71 5.53
C ASN A 19 9.40 -6.48 4.73
N ASN A 20 10.16 -6.67 3.66
CA ASN A 20 10.64 -5.57 2.82
C ASN A 20 9.54 -4.96 1.93
N LEU A 21 8.40 -5.66 1.74
CA LEU A 21 7.27 -5.17 0.95
C LEU A 21 6.14 -4.57 1.82
N VAL A 22 6.27 -4.70 3.13
CA VAL A 22 5.28 -4.19 4.08
C VAL A 22 5.56 -2.71 4.32
N LEU A 23 4.63 -1.86 3.92
CA LEU A 23 4.73 -0.42 4.08
C LEU A 23 3.68 0.11 5.04
N THR A 24 4.00 1.24 5.66
CA THR A 24 3.15 1.90 6.65
C THR A 24 2.85 3.32 6.20
N ILE A 25 1.57 3.67 6.16
CA ILE A 25 1.10 5.05 6.10
C ILE A 25 0.85 5.49 7.56
N PRO A 26 1.73 6.31 8.17
CA PRO A 26 1.68 6.55 9.61
C PRO A 26 0.59 7.53 10.05
N CYS A 27 0.26 8.52 9.21
CA CYS A 27 -0.70 9.60 9.51
C CYS A 27 -1.72 9.71 8.38
N LEU A 28 -2.71 8.83 8.38
CA LEU A 28 -3.85 8.92 7.47
C LEU A 28 -4.91 9.87 8.05
N SER A 29 -5.11 11.00 7.41
CA SER A 29 -6.12 11.98 7.82
C SER A 29 -7.54 11.50 7.57
N LEU A 30 -8.40 11.63 8.57
CA LEU A 30 -9.80 11.21 8.53
C LEU A 30 -10.73 12.39 8.80
N ILE A 31 -11.86 12.42 8.10
CA ILE A 31 -12.95 13.38 8.30
C ILE A 31 -14.21 12.65 8.77
N GLU A 32 -14.93 13.30 9.67
CA GLU A 32 -16.22 12.81 10.14
C GLU A 32 -17.25 12.87 8.99
N VAL A 33 -17.92 11.75 8.75
CA VAL A 33 -18.93 11.59 7.71
C VAL A 33 -20.17 10.89 8.26
N ASP A 34 -21.31 11.13 7.62
CA ASP A 34 -22.50 10.34 7.86
C ASP A 34 -22.36 8.96 7.20
N ILE A 35 -22.99 7.94 7.78
CA ILE A 35 -23.10 6.60 7.16
C ILE A 35 -23.82 6.68 5.80
N VAL A 36 -24.71 7.67 5.63
CA VAL A 36 -25.44 7.95 4.39
C VAL A 36 -24.71 9.04 3.60
N GLU A 37 -23.89 8.62 2.63
CA GLU A 37 -23.21 9.52 1.70
C GLU A 37 -24.07 9.93 0.48
N CYS A 38 -25.29 9.37 0.30
CA CYS A 38 -26.16 9.84 -0.80
C CYS A 38 -26.66 11.25 -0.51
N PRO A 39 -26.46 12.23 -1.42
CA PRO A 39 -27.03 13.57 -1.28
C PRO A 39 -28.55 13.57 -1.17
N CYS A 40 -29.17 12.50 -1.68
CA CYS A 40 -30.61 12.31 -1.79
C CYS A 40 -31.29 11.80 -0.50
N ALA A 41 -30.54 11.25 0.45
CA ALA A 41 -31.09 10.51 1.57
C ALA A 41 -30.89 11.26 2.89
N PRO A 42 -31.81 11.10 3.86
CA PRO A 42 -31.70 11.78 5.14
C PRO A 42 -30.47 11.27 5.91
N LYS A 43 -29.79 12.21 6.56
CA LYS A 43 -28.67 11.96 7.47
C LYS A 43 -29.13 11.09 8.65
N LYS A 44 -28.34 10.06 8.99
CA LYS A 44 -28.62 9.14 10.11
C LYS A 44 -27.75 9.40 11.33
N GLY A 45 -26.72 10.23 11.20
CA GLY A 45 -25.80 10.59 12.27
C GLY A 45 -24.34 10.32 11.91
N CYS A 46 -23.44 11.00 12.61
CA CYS A 46 -22.00 10.94 12.38
C CYS A 46 -21.34 10.01 13.41
N SER A 47 -21.00 8.80 12.99
CA SER A 47 -20.17 7.88 13.78
C SER A 47 -19.04 7.27 12.96
N PHE A 48 -18.89 7.71 11.70
CA PHE A 48 -17.92 7.19 10.77
C PHE A 48 -16.91 8.26 10.40
N TYR A 49 -15.67 7.83 10.23
CA TYR A 49 -14.52 8.66 9.89
C TYR A 49 -13.91 8.12 8.60
N LYS A 50 -14.01 8.89 7.52
CA LYS A 50 -13.54 8.52 6.18
C LYS A 50 -12.19 9.14 5.90
N SER A 51 -11.30 8.42 5.21
CA SER A 51 -10.05 9.03 4.73
C SER A 51 -10.28 10.16 3.76
N ILE A 52 -9.58 11.28 4.00
CA ILE A 52 -9.61 12.45 3.12
C ILE A 52 -9.06 12.06 1.74
N PHE A 53 -7.87 11.47 1.74
CA PHE A 53 -7.23 10.96 0.53
C PHE A 53 -7.57 9.48 0.34
N PRO A 54 -7.74 9.04 -0.92
CA PRO A 54 -7.95 7.63 -1.21
C PRO A 54 -6.68 6.83 -0.88
N LEU A 55 -6.85 5.64 -0.34
CA LEU A 55 -5.74 4.72 -0.11
C LEU A 55 -5.14 4.25 -1.45
N PRO A 56 -3.81 4.13 -1.53
CA PRO A 56 -3.16 3.39 -2.61
C PRO A 56 -3.72 1.97 -2.69
N ARG A 57 -3.69 1.39 -3.90
CA ARG A 57 -4.24 0.05 -4.11
C ARG A 57 -3.44 -0.99 -3.34
N LEU A 58 -4.16 -1.92 -2.72
CA LEU A 58 -3.58 -3.02 -1.93
C LEU A 58 -3.55 -4.29 -2.76
N VAL A 59 -2.44 -5.03 -2.72
CA VAL A 59 -2.28 -6.29 -3.46
C VAL A 59 -3.29 -7.35 -3.02
N ASP A 60 -3.53 -7.47 -1.71
CA ASP A 60 -4.46 -8.43 -1.12
C ASP A 60 -5.86 -7.83 -0.86
N GLY A 61 -6.13 -6.61 -1.36
CA GLY A 61 -7.41 -5.90 -1.19
C GLY A 61 -7.75 -5.46 0.23
N LYS A 62 -6.95 -5.83 1.25
CA LYS A 62 -7.11 -5.43 2.65
C LYS A 62 -5.75 -5.12 3.29
N PRO A 63 -5.67 -4.14 4.21
CA PRO A 63 -4.44 -3.85 4.94
C PRO A 63 -4.13 -4.99 5.92
N ILE A 64 -2.85 -5.14 6.25
CA ILE A 64 -2.36 -6.09 7.26
C ILE A 64 -2.84 -5.65 8.64
N SER A 65 -2.73 -4.36 8.94
CA SER A 65 -3.25 -3.79 10.19
C SER A 65 -3.68 -2.34 10.00
N VAL A 66 -4.63 -1.93 10.83
CA VAL A 66 -5.10 -0.55 10.95
C VAL A 66 -5.08 -0.24 12.43
N THR A 67 -4.35 0.80 12.81
CA THR A 67 -4.23 1.23 14.21
C THR A 67 -4.50 2.72 14.34
N SER A 68 -4.67 3.20 15.56
CA SER A 68 -4.59 4.63 15.86
C SER A 68 -3.19 5.16 15.51
N ALA A 69 -3.07 6.48 15.33
CA ALA A 69 -1.80 7.12 14.99
C ALA A 69 -0.71 6.91 16.07
N ASP A 70 -1.10 6.70 17.32
CA ASP A 70 -0.21 6.35 18.45
C ASP A 70 0.07 4.83 18.56
N GLY A 71 -0.62 4.00 17.77
CA GLY A 71 -0.47 2.54 17.78
C GLY A 71 -1.13 1.79 18.94
N PHE A 72 -1.78 2.48 19.89
CA PHE A 72 -2.35 1.82 21.08
C PHE A 72 -3.67 1.08 20.81
N VAL A 73 -4.39 1.46 19.76
CA VAL A 73 -5.68 0.88 19.41
C VAL A 73 -5.60 0.22 18.04
N SER A 74 -5.94 -1.06 17.98
CA SER A 74 -6.13 -1.78 16.72
C SER A 74 -7.61 -1.80 16.30
N TYR A 75 -7.87 -1.64 15.01
CA TYR A 75 -9.20 -1.76 14.44
C TYR A 75 -9.37 -3.12 13.76
N ASP A 76 -10.49 -3.79 14.03
CA ASP A 76 -10.85 -5.04 13.36
C ASP A 76 -11.57 -4.74 12.03
N TYR A 77 -11.29 -5.54 11.00
CA TYR A 77 -12.02 -5.42 9.73
C TYR A 77 -13.45 -5.92 9.90
N LEU A 78 -14.41 -5.12 9.43
CA LEU A 78 -15.81 -5.51 9.33
C LEU A 78 -16.36 -5.15 7.95
N GLU A 79 -17.17 -6.03 7.37
CA GLU A 79 -17.81 -5.74 6.08
C GLU A 79 -18.93 -4.74 6.27
N TRP A 80 -19.14 -3.87 5.27
CA TRP A 80 -20.06 -2.74 5.39
C TRP A 80 -21.48 -3.15 5.81
N PHE A 81 -21.96 -4.28 5.31
CA PHE A 81 -23.29 -4.79 5.61
C PHE A 81 -23.43 -5.39 7.01
N ASP A 82 -22.33 -5.85 7.61
CA ASP A 82 -22.32 -6.49 8.94
C ASP A 82 -22.30 -5.47 10.09
N PHE A 83 -22.01 -4.18 9.81
CA PHE A 83 -22.00 -3.14 10.84
C PHE A 83 -23.30 -3.07 11.62
N LYS A 84 -24.44 -3.17 10.94
CA LYS A 84 -25.73 -3.10 11.62
C LYS A 84 -25.89 -4.23 12.63
N ASP A 85 -25.52 -5.45 12.25
CA ASP A 85 -25.73 -6.62 13.10
C ASP A 85 -24.72 -6.68 14.24
N LYS A 86 -23.47 -6.25 13.99
CA LYS A 86 -22.45 -6.18 15.04
C LYS A 86 -22.71 -5.09 16.06
N LEU A 87 -23.10 -3.89 15.62
CA LEU A 87 -23.37 -2.78 16.53
C LEU A 87 -24.64 -2.98 17.36
N ASN A 88 -25.60 -3.79 16.88
CA ASN A 88 -26.81 -4.16 17.62
C ASN A 88 -26.68 -5.49 18.38
N SER A 89 -25.48 -6.08 18.40
CA SER A 89 -25.23 -7.33 19.13
C SER A 89 -25.43 -7.13 20.63
N ARG A 90 -25.96 -8.16 21.30
CA ARG A 90 -26.06 -8.18 22.77
C ARG A 90 -24.69 -8.45 23.44
N LEU A 91 -23.69 -8.85 22.66
CA LEU A 91 -22.36 -9.15 23.15
C LEU A 91 -21.57 -7.84 23.26
N LEU A 92 -21.23 -7.44 24.49
CA LEU A 92 -20.41 -6.25 24.76
C LEU A 92 -19.10 -6.17 23.96
N PRO A 93 -18.39 -7.28 23.70
CA PRO A 93 -17.20 -7.22 22.86
C PRO A 93 -17.49 -6.80 21.42
N ASP A 94 -18.68 -7.11 20.87
CA ASP A 94 -19.04 -6.77 19.50
C ASP A 94 -19.44 -5.30 19.34
N THR A 95 -19.97 -4.67 20.40
CA THR A 95 -20.42 -3.27 20.34
C THR A 95 -19.31 -2.28 20.71
N THR A 96 -18.34 -2.70 21.51
CA THR A 96 -17.28 -1.82 22.02
C THR A 96 -15.97 -1.87 21.24
N ARG A 97 -15.76 -2.90 20.41
CA ARG A 97 -14.53 -3.03 19.62
C ARG A 97 -14.42 -1.92 18.57
N PRO A 98 -13.22 -1.38 18.33
CA PRO A 98 -12.97 -0.50 17.20
C PRO A 98 -13.00 -1.29 15.89
N TYR A 99 -13.73 -0.77 14.90
CA TYR A 99 -13.86 -1.40 13.60
C TYR A 99 -13.42 -0.47 12.47
N TYR A 100 -12.89 -1.06 11.41
CA TYR A 100 -12.68 -0.39 10.14
C TYR A 100 -13.33 -1.17 9.00
N THR A 101 -13.53 -0.48 7.89
CA THR A 101 -14.03 -1.06 6.65
C THR A 101 -13.49 -0.31 5.45
N LEU A 102 -13.56 -0.95 4.29
CA LEU A 102 -13.08 -0.39 3.03
C LEU A 102 -14.26 -0.24 2.08
N LYS A 103 -14.29 0.87 1.36
CA LYS A 103 -15.21 1.06 0.24
C LYS A 103 -14.48 1.59 -0.96
N ILE A 104 -14.95 1.18 -2.13
CA ILE A 104 -14.53 1.75 -3.40
C ILE A 104 -15.62 2.70 -3.86
N ILE A 105 -15.28 3.97 -4.03
CA ILE A 105 -16.16 5.03 -4.53
C ILE A 105 -15.43 5.65 -5.72
N ASN A 106 -16.08 5.74 -6.88
CA ASN A 106 -15.47 6.28 -8.10
C ASN A 106 -14.11 5.66 -8.45
N ASN A 107 -13.98 4.34 -8.29
CA ASN A 107 -12.75 3.59 -8.52
C ASN A 107 -11.57 3.95 -7.58
N GLN A 108 -11.86 4.65 -6.48
CA GLN A 108 -10.91 5.03 -5.44
C GLN A 108 -11.29 4.33 -4.14
N GLN A 109 -10.30 3.71 -3.49
CA GLN A 109 -10.51 3.00 -2.24
C GLN A 109 -10.38 3.97 -1.06
N HIS A 110 -11.39 4.04 -0.20
CA HIS A 110 -11.37 4.79 1.04
C HIS A 110 -11.52 3.84 2.22
N ILE A 111 -10.83 4.17 3.31
CA ILE A 111 -11.03 3.51 4.59
C ILE A 111 -12.00 4.31 5.45
N TYR A 112 -12.81 3.58 6.20
CA TYR A 112 -13.79 4.12 7.13
C TYR A 112 -13.54 3.51 8.49
N LEU A 113 -13.38 4.35 9.50
CA LEU A 113 -13.31 3.94 10.90
C LEU A 113 -14.62 4.23 11.58
N TYR A 114 -15.05 3.30 12.44
CA TYR A 114 -16.20 3.51 13.30
C TYR A 114 -15.76 4.08 14.65
N SER A 115 -16.38 5.18 15.06
CA SER A 115 -16.20 5.73 16.40
C SER A 115 -17.05 4.94 17.38
N SER A 116 -16.38 4.31 18.35
CA SER A 116 -17.02 3.57 19.44
C SER A 116 -16.75 4.27 20.78
N GLU A 117 -17.34 3.79 21.87
CA GLU A 117 -17.07 4.33 23.21
C GLU A 117 -15.57 4.29 23.58
N LYS A 118 -14.82 3.31 23.05
CA LYS A 118 -13.38 3.18 23.29
C LYS A 118 -12.54 4.14 22.45
N VAL A 119 -13.07 4.60 21.32
CA VAL A 119 -12.36 5.45 20.36
C VAL A 119 -13.30 6.56 19.92
N THR A 120 -13.17 7.69 20.62
CA THR A 120 -13.90 8.91 20.29
C THR A 120 -13.11 9.72 19.29
N ASN A 121 -13.74 10.07 18.17
CA ASN A 121 -13.23 10.98 17.16
C ASN A 121 -11.84 10.65 16.58
N PRO A 122 -11.64 9.47 15.95
CA PRO A 122 -10.37 9.12 15.34
C PRO A 122 -10.09 9.98 14.10
N LYS A 123 -9.38 11.11 14.29
CA LYS A 123 -8.99 12.03 13.21
C LYS A 123 -7.79 11.55 12.40
N ALA A 124 -7.01 10.62 12.94
CA ALA A 124 -5.84 10.05 12.29
C ALA A 124 -5.71 8.56 12.60
N ALA A 125 -5.19 7.80 11.64
CA ALA A 125 -4.90 6.38 11.77
C ALA A 125 -3.60 6.01 11.07
N SER A 126 -3.01 4.89 11.48
CA SER A 126 -1.88 4.26 10.81
C SER A 126 -2.36 3.01 10.09
N VAL A 127 -1.94 2.85 8.84
CA VAL A 127 -2.32 1.71 7.99
C VAL A 127 -1.06 1.00 7.52
N VAL A 128 -0.99 -0.30 7.77
CA VAL A 128 0.10 -1.16 7.34
C VAL A 128 -0.41 -2.13 6.30
N GLY A 129 0.29 -2.26 5.17
CA GLY A 129 -0.15 -3.12 4.08
C GLY A 129 0.92 -3.37 3.03
N ILE A 130 0.55 -4.20 2.05
CA ILE A 130 1.31 -4.40 0.82
C ILE A 130 0.54 -3.71 -0.30
N PHE A 131 1.18 -2.74 -0.93
CA PHE A 131 0.57 -1.87 -1.92
C PHE A 131 1.06 -2.23 -3.33
N GLU A 132 0.23 -1.99 -4.34
CA GLU A 132 0.57 -2.26 -5.74
C GLU A 132 1.74 -1.39 -6.20
N ASP A 133 1.73 -0.11 -5.81
CA ASP A 133 2.82 0.83 -6.07
C ASP A 133 3.36 1.38 -4.73
N PRO A 134 4.61 1.06 -4.36
CA PRO A 134 5.23 1.58 -3.15
C PRO A 134 5.48 3.10 -3.20
N LEU A 135 5.57 3.70 -4.39
CA LEU A 135 5.79 5.15 -4.55
C LEU A 135 4.56 5.93 -4.11
N GLU A 136 3.35 5.44 -4.39
CA GLU A 136 2.11 6.07 -3.90
C GLU A 136 2.07 6.15 -2.36
N VAL A 137 2.73 5.22 -1.68
CA VAL A 137 2.85 5.19 -0.21
C VAL A 137 3.93 6.14 0.28
N ALA A 138 5.10 6.13 -0.37
CA ALA A 138 6.23 7.01 -0.01
C ALA A 138 5.87 8.50 -0.15
N TYR A 139 5.07 8.84 -1.16
CA TYR A 139 4.60 10.20 -1.43
C TYR A 139 3.19 10.47 -0.90
N PHE A 140 2.65 9.56 -0.08
CA PHE A 140 1.31 9.72 0.47
C PHE A 140 1.24 10.98 1.36
N PRO A 141 0.26 11.88 1.12
CA PRO A 141 0.13 13.09 1.93
C PRO A 141 -0.19 12.71 3.38
N THR A 142 0.75 13.00 4.28
CA THR A 142 0.61 12.74 5.71
C THR A 142 0.13 14.01 6.38
N CYS A 143 -1.11 13.99 6.87
CA CYS A 143 -1.68 15.11 7.61
C CYS A 143 -1.60 16.42 6.77
N GLU A 144 -1.68 17.64 7.32
CA GLU A 144 -1.86 18.90 6.54
C GLU A 144 -0.71 19.27 5.57
N GLU A 145 0.18 18.33 5.25
CA GLU A 145 1.26 18.50 4.28
C GLU A 145 0.74 18.52 2.84
N THR A 146 1.25 19.46 2.05
CA THR A 146 1.04 19.46 0.60
C THR A 146 1.67 18.21 -0.02
N PRO A 147 1.04 17.59 -1.04
CA PRO A 147 1.62 16.46 -1.76
C PRO A 147 3.04 16.81 -2.21
N ARG A 148 4.02 16.00 -1.79
CA ARG A 148 5.41 16.22 -2.20
C ARG A 148 5.52 15.94 -3.70
N PRO A 149 6.14 16.83 -4.49
CA PRO A 149 6.33 16.58 -5.91
C PRO A 149 7.23 15.35 -6.08
N PHE A 150 6.87 14.55 -7.07
CA PHE A 150 7.58 13.34 -7.43
C PHE A 150 8.98 13.67 -7.99
N CYS A 151 10.01 13.43 -7.19
CA CYS A 151 11.40 13.72 -7.55
C CYS A 151 12.07 12.41 -8.01
N ASN A 152 11.92 12.07 -9.30
CA ASN A 152 12.56 10.93 -9.99
C ASN A 152 12.40 9.54 -9.32
N PRO A 153 11.62 8.61 -9.91
CA PRO A 153 11.39 7.29 -9.32
C PRO A 153 12.63 6.39 -9.24
N LEU A 154 13.70 6.73 -9.96
CA LEU A 154 14.95 5.97 -9.92
C LEU A 154 15.81 6.29 -8.69
N ASP A 155 15.51 7.36 -7.97
CA ASP A 155 16.23 7.75 -6.75
C ASP A 155 15.64 7.08 -5.50
N GLU A 156 14.44 6.51 -5.62
CA GLU A 156 13.78 5.76 -4.56
C GLU A 156 14.28 4.31 -4.49
N PRO A 157 14.34 3.70 -3.29
CA PRO A 157 14.75 2.32 -3.15
C PRO A 157 13.76 1.40 -3.87
N PHE A 158 14.27 0.58 -4.80
CA PHE A 158 13.46 -0.41 -5.49
C PHE A 158 13.09 -1.55 -4.54
N MET A 159 11.83 -1.57 -4.11
CA MET A 159 11.31 -2.59 -3.20
C MET A 159 10.97 -3.85 -4.00
N ILE A 160 11.78 -4.89 -3.84
CA ILE A 160 11.54 -6.20 -4.43
C ILE A 160 11.59 -7.29 -3.36
N ASN A 161 10.83 -8.35 -3.60
CA ASN A 161 10.95 -9.57 -2.83
C ASN A 161 12.37 -10.16 -2.98
N LYS A 162 13.02 -10.49 -1.86
CA LYS A 162 14.42 -10.98 -1.86
C LYS A 162 14.58 -12.31 -2.61
N ASP A 163 13.55 -13.13 -2.65
CA ASP A 163 13.58 -14.39 -3.39
C ASP A 163 13.53 -14.17 -4.91
N LEU A 164 12.94 -13.05 -5.37
CA LEU A 164 12.83 -12.70 -6.79
C LEU A 164 14.03 -11.89 -7.28
N GLU A 165 14.71 -11.20 -6.39
CA GLU A 165 15.88 -10.36 -6.65
C GLU A 165 16.93 -11.02 -7.58
N PRO A 166 17.47 -12.23 -7.31
CA PRO A 166 18.49 -12.83 -8.18
C PRO A 166 17.96 -13.12 -9.59
N ARG A 167 16.70 -13.52 -9.71
CA ARG A 167 16.08 -13.85 -11.00
C ARG A 167 15.83 -12.60 -11.83
N VAL A 168 15.39 -11.51 -11.19
CA VAL A 168 15.21 -10.21 -11.86
C VAL A 168 16.55 -9.68 -12.34
N PHE A 169 17.61 -9.75 -11.53
CA PHE A 169 18.95 -9.35 -11.96
C PHE A 169 19.47 -10.17 -13.14
N GLU A 170 19.30 -11.49 -13.12
CA GLU A 170 19.69 -12.37 -14.23
C GLU A 170 18.97 -12.00 -15.53
N LEU A 171 17.65 -11.81 -15.47
CA LEU A 171 16.83 -11.44 -16.64
C LEU A 171 17.19 -10.05 -17.17
N THR A 172 17.45 -9.10 -16.27
CA THR A 172 17.84 -7.73 -16.62
C THR A 172 19.22 -7.72 -17.28
N LEU A 173 20.18 -8.45 -16.73
CA LEU A 173 21.52 -8.59 -17.32
C LEU A 173 21.44 -9.20 -18.72
N LYS A 174 20.64 -10.25 -18.89
CA LYS A 174 20.43 -10.89 -20.19
C LYS A 174 19.78 -9.93 -21.20
N ALA A 175 18.79 -9.14 -20.77
CA ALA A 175 18.16 -8.13 -21.61
C ALA A 175 19.15 -7.05 -22.03
N LEU A 176 19.98 -6.55 -21.11
CA LEU A 176 21.02 -5.55 -21.38
C LEU A 176 22.12 -6.08 -22.31
N ALA A 177 22.54 -7.33 -22.15
CA ALA A 177 23.53 -7.96 -23.02
C ALA A 177 22.99 -8.08 -24.47
N ASN A 178 21.73 -8.48 -24.62
CA ASN A 178 21.06 -8.56 -25.92
C ASN A 178 20.84 -7.17 -26.54
N PHE A 179 20.55 -6.16 -25.72
CA PHE A 179 20.43 -4.77 -26.17
C PHE A 179 21.77 -4.23 -26.71
N LYS A 180 22.88 -4.49 -26.00
CA LYS A 180 24.23 -4.16 -26.48
C LYS A 180 24.60 -4.92 -27.75
N GLY A 181 24.15 -6.16 -27.90
CA GLY A 181 24.35 -6.95 -29.12
C GLY A 181 23.57 -6.44 -30.35
N LEU A 182 22.47 -5.71 -30.15
CA LEU A 182 21.68 -5.07 -31.21
C LEU A 182 22.23 -3.69 -31.63
N ALA A 183 23.16 -3.11 -30.85
CA ALA A 183 23.98 -2.00 -31.30
C ALA A 183 25.05 -2.48 -32.30
N LEU A 184 24.61 -3.04 -33.43
CA LEU A 184 25.42 -3.34 -34.62
C LEU A 184 25.72 -2.05 -35.42
N GLY A 185 25.93 -0.95 -34.72
CA GLY A 185 26.57 0.25 -35.23
C GLY A 185 27.61 0.62 -34.18
N SER A 186 28.88 0.72 -34.57
CA SER A 186 29.95 1.10 -33.65
C SER A 186 29.53 2.31 -32.84
N ASP A 187 29.56 2.21 -31.52
CA ASP A 187 29.43 3.37 -30.67
C ASP A 187 30.65 4.27 -30.95
N ILE A 188 30.44 5.29 -31.78
CA ILE A 188 31.48 6.23 -32.23
C ILE A 188 31.92 7.15 -31.07
N GLN A 189 31.17 7.19 -29.96
CA GLN A 189 31.48 8.04 -28.81
C GLN A 189 32.01 7.27 -27.60
N ASN A 190 31.64 6.00 -27.44
CA ASN A 190 32.14 5.13 -26.37
C ASN A 190 32.84 3.91 -26.95
N ASN A 191 33.99 4.17 -27.58
CA ASN A 191 34.85 3.14 -28.14
C ASN A 191 35.51 2.31 -27.04
N ASN A 192 34.96 1.12 -26.80
CA ASN A 192 35.53 0.12 -25.89
C ASN A 192 36.34 -0.96 -26.63
N ASN A 193 36.65 -0.75 -27.92
CA ASN A 193 37.53 -1.64 -28.66
C ASN A 193 39.00 -1.31 -28.36
N ASN A 194 39.84 -2.35 -28.35
CA ASN A 194 41.29 -2.18 -28.22
C ASN A 194 41.84 -1.61 -29.53
N ASP A 195 42.13 -0.31 -29.57
CA ASP A 195 42.51 0.49 -30.75
C ASP A 195 43.84 0.10 -31.42
N SER A 196 44.43 -1.04 -31.08
CA SER A 196 45.68 -1.53 -31.68
C SER A 196 45.61 -1.85 -33.18
N THR A 197 44.43 -1.81 -33.80
CA THR A 197 44.23 -2.15 -35.23
C THR A 197 43.56 -1.04 -36.05
N ALA A 198 43.35 0.15 -35.50
CA ALA A 198 42.85 1.28 -36.27
C ALA A 198 43.95 1.76 -37.26
N LYS A 199 43.88 1.29 -38.51
CA LYS A 199 44.68 1.86 -39.59
C LYS A 199 44.23 3.30 -39.81
N THR A 200 45.12 4.24 -39.52
CA THR A 200 45.02 5.62 -39.99
C THR A 200 45.01 5.61 -41.51
N LEU A 201 43.92 6.07 -42.11
CA LEU A 201 43.85 6.42 -43.52
C LEU A 201 44.54 7.78 -43.67
N ASP A 202 45.65 7.80 -44.41
CA ASP A 202 46.23 9.03 -44.98
C ASP A 202 45.31 9.63 -46.05
#